data_AF-A0A351XES4-F1
#
_entry.id   AF-A0A351XES4-F1
#
_cell.length_a   1.000
_cell.length_b   1.000
_cell.length_c   1.000
_cell.angle_alpha   90.00
_cell.angle_beta   90.00
_cell.angle_gamma   90.00
#
_symmetry.space_group_name_H-M   'P 1'
#
loop_
_entity.id
_entity.type
_entity.pdbx_description
1 polymer ?
#
loop_
_entity_poly.entity_id
_entity_poly.type
_entity_poly.pdbx_seq_one_letter_code
_entity_poly.pdbx_strand_id
1 'polypeptide(L)'
;GDGLLKVVSMGFLVENEESALMWRGLILNRAVQHFCEDVAWGPMDYLIIDMPPGTGDVQMGLAKRLPRAEMLVVTTPALAAQKVAIRVANMGRANYLRIVGVIENMSAYVSEDGQRHELFGAGGGSALAADIGAPLLGSIPLDAAVASAGDTG
;
A
#
# COMPACT_ATOMS: atom_id res chain seq x y z
N GLY A 1 -8.42 6.59 20.33
CA GLY A 1 -7.48 5.79 21.12
C GLY A 1 -6.33 6.65 21.58
N ASP A 2 -5.52 6.14 22.50
CA ASP A 2 -4.40 6.86 23.14
C ASP A 2 -3.20 7.13 22.21
N GLY A 3 -3.38 7.01 20.89
CA GLY A 3 -2.36 7.31 19.88
C GLY A 3 -1.21 6.30 19.79
N LEU A 4 -1.36 5.08 20.33
CA LEU A 4 -0.31 4.07 20.32
C LEU A 4 -0.06 3.52 18.92
N LEU A 5 1.13 3.78 18.37
CA LEU A 5 1.63 3.21 17.12
C LEU A 5 2.67 2.12 17.43
N LYS A 6 2.49 0.93 16.83
CA LYS A 6 3.46 -0.16 16.87
C LYS A 6 3.87 -0.50 15.45
N VAL A 7 5.15 -0.76 15.23
CA VAL A 7 5.71 -1.03 13.90
C VAL A 7 6.60 -2.26 13.96
N VAL A 8 6.46 -3.14 12.97
CA VAL A 8 7.42 -4.23 12.70
C VAL A 8 7.79 -4.17 11.22
N SER A 9 9.07 -4.36 10.92
CA SER A 9 9.56 -4.42 9.55
C SER A 9 10.67 -5.45 9.46
N MET A 10 10.73 -6.17 8.34
CA MET A 10 11.87 -7.04 8.05
C MET A 10 13.17 -6.22 7.94
N GLY A 11 13.07 -4.93 7.59
CA GLY A 11 14.22 -4.03 7.53
C GLY A 11 14.95 -3.89 8.88
N PHE A 12 14.27 -4.07 10.01
CA PHE A 12 14.91 -4.04 11.33
C PHE A 12 15.80 -5.26 11.61
N LEU A 13 15.62 -6.35 10.85
CA LEU A 13 16.37 -7.60 11.01
C LEU A 13 17.59 -7.67 10.07
N VAL A 14 17.76 -6.69 9.19
CA VAL A 14 18.87 -6.64 8.23
C VAL A 14 19.98 -5.79 8.83
N GLU A 15 21.06 -6.42 9.27
CA GLU A 15 22.21 -5.72 9.87
C GLU A 15 23.03 -4.92 8.83
N ASN A 16 22.90 -5.23 7.54
CA ASN A 16 23.66 -4.58 6.47
C ASN A 16 22.84 -4.49 5.17
N GLU A 17 22.53 -3.26 4.72
CA GLU A 17 21.73 -2.99 3.50
C GLU A 17 22.38 -3.56 2.23
N GLU A 18 23.70 -3.76 2.23
CA GLU A 18 24.45 -4.38 1.11
C GLU A 18 24.30 -5.89 1.03
N SER A 19 23.79 -6.54 2.09
CA SER A 19 23.52 -7.98 2.03
C SER A 19 22.35 -8.19 1.08
N ALA A 20 22.65 -8.66 -0.14
CA ALA A 20 21.67 -9.06 -1.14
C ALA A 20 20.89 -10.29 -0.63
N LEU A 21 20.04 -10.09 0.36
CA LEU A 21 19.08 -11.07 0.83
C LEU A 21 18.14 -11.32 -0.35
N MET A 22 18.23 -12.51 -0.93
CA MET A 22 17.31 -12.94 -1.98
C MET A 22 15.93 -13.17 -1.35
N TRP A 23 15.18 -12.11 -1.13
CA TRP A 23 13.80 -12.10 -0.64
C TRP A 23 12.85 -12.69 -1.68
N ARG A 24 12.94 -13.99 -1.96
CA ARG A 24 12.06 -14.68 -2.92
C ARG A 24 11.01 -15.51 -2.19
N GLY A 25 9.76 -15.41 -2.64
CA GLY A 25 8.60 -16.30 -2.38
C GLY A 25 8.45 -16.85 -0.95
N LEU A 26 9.21 -17.89 -0.63
CA LEU A 26 9.15 -18.60 0.65
C LEU A 26 9.60 -17.74 1.85
N ILE A 27 10.55 -16.81 1.67
CA ILE A 27 11.00 -15.95 2.76
C ILE A 27 9.94 -14.88 3.08
N LEU A 28 9.34 -14.29 2.05
CA LEU A 28 8.26 -13.32 2.21
C LEU A 28 7.01 -13.94 2.86
N ASN A 29 6.62 -15.14 2.43
CA ASN A 29 5.50 -15.85 3.06
C ASN A 29 5.78 -16.21 4.52
N ARG A 30 7.03 -16.56 4.87
CA ARG A 30 7.42 -16.75 6.27
C ARG A 30 7.42 -15.46 7.08
N ALA A 31 7.89 -14.35 6.50
CA ALA A 31 7.83 -13.04 7.15
C ALA A 31 6.38 -12.65 7.50
N VAL A 32 5.46 -12.79 6.54
CA VAL A 32 4.03 -12.56 6.77
C VAL A 32 3.49 -13.47 7.88
N GLN A 33 3.90 -14.74 7.89
CA GLN A 33 3.52 -15.66 8.96
C GLN A 33 4.02 -15.17 10.32
N HIS A 34 5.31 -14.87 10.45
CA HIS A 34 5.90 -14.37 11.69
C HIS A 34 5.19 -13.09 12.18
N PHE A 35 4.87 -12.16 11.28
CA PHE A 35 4.15 -10.93 11.65
C PHE A 35 2.73 -11.19 12.15
N CYS A 36 2.04 -12.20 11.61
CA CYS A 36 0.67 -12.52 12.02
C CYS A 36 0.62 -13.38 13.28
N GLU A 37 1.56 -14.30 13.46
CA GLU A 37 1.48 -15.37 14.47
C GLU A 37 2.41 -15.13 15.67
N ASP A 38 3.61 -14.58 15.45
CA ASP A 38 4.67 -14.54 16.48
C ASP A 38 4.84 -13.15 17.13
N VAL A 39 4.39 -12.08 16.47
CA VAL A 39 4.48 -10.73 17.02
C VAL A 39 3.40 -10.51 18.07
N ALA A 40 3.83 -10.13 19.28
CA ALA A 40 2.96 -9.80 20.41
C ALA A 40 2.32 -8.41 20.26
N TRP A 41 1.41 -8.27 19.30
CA TRP A 41 0.70 -7.04 18.98
C TRP A 41 -0.14 -6.49 20.15
N GLY A 42 -0.71 -7.37 20.97
CA GLY A 42 -1.64 -7.00 22.03
C GLY A 42 -2.98 -6.45 21.49
N PRO A 43 -3.78 -5.77 22.32
CA PRO A 43 -5.02 -5.13 21.88
C PRO A 43 -4.73 -4.03 20.83
N MET A 44 -5.51 -4.04 19.75
CA MET A 44 -5.40 -3.07 18.66
C MET A 44 -6.74 -2.87 17.96
N ASP A 45 -6.99 -1.65 17.50
CA ASP A 45 -8.16 -1.29 16.70
C ASP A 45 -7.93 -1.60 15.22
N TYR A 46 -6.70 -1.39 14.73
CA TYR A 46 -6.32 -1.52 13.33
C TYR A 46 -4.94 -2.18 13.18
N LEU A 47 -4.82 -3.02 12.15
CA LEU A 47 -3.55 -3.54 11.64
C LEU A 47 -3.41 -3.11 10.19
N ILE A 48 -2.41 -2.26 9.92
CA ILE A 48 -2.09 -1.80 8.56
C ILE A 48 -0.91 -2.62 8.06
N ILE A 49 -1.04 -3.18 6.87
CA ILE A 49 -0.01 -4.02 6.25
C ILE A 49 0.41 -3.34 4.95
N ASP A 50 1.64 -2.85 4.91
CA ASP A 50 2.25 -2.35 3.68
C ASP A 50 2.71 -3.54 2.83
N MET A 51 2.03 -3.72 1.70
CA MET A 51 2.25 -4.86 0.82
C MET A 51 3.31 -4.51 -0.22
N PRO A 52 4.28 -5.40 -0.49
CA PRO A 52 5.26 -5.16 -1.54
C PRO A 52 4.55 -4.95 -2.90
N PRO A 53 5.13 -4.12 -3.78
CA PRO A 53 4.55 -3.89 -5.11
C PRO A 53 4.59 -5.20 -5.92
N GLY A 54 3.46 -5.55 -6.52
CA GLY A 54 3.35 -6.76 -7.33
C GLY A 54 3.37 -8.08 -6.55
N THR A 55 3.56 -9.18 -7.28
CA THR A 55 3.58 -10.61 -6.87
C THR A 55 2.35 -11.12 -6.10
N GLY A 56 1.58 -12.00 -6.74
CA GLY A 56 0.38 -12.56 -6.12
C GLY A 56 0.59 -13.58 -5.02
N ASP A 57 1.80 -14.11 -4.86
CA ASP A 57 2.07 -15.15 -3.86
C ASP A 57 2.00 -14.63 -2.43
N VAL A 58 2.52 -13.43 -2.16
CA VAL A 58 2.49 -12.80 -0.82
C VAL A 58 1.06 -12.38 -0.47
N GLN A 59 0.35 -11.79 -1.44
CA GLN A 59 -1.05 -11.39 -1.26
C GLN A 59 -1.96 -12.59 -1.02
N MET A 60 -1.74 -13.70 -1.75
CA MET A 60 -2.45 -14.96 -1.53
C MET A 60 -2.10 -15.58 -0.17
N GLY A 61 -0.81 -15.57 0.22
CA GLY A 61 -0.35 -16.06 1.51
C GLY A 61 -0.97 -15.31 2.68
N LEU A 62 -1.12 -13.98 2.54
CA LEU A 62 -1.79 -13.12 3.50
C LEU A 62 -3.30 -13.36 3.54
N ALA A 63 -3.97 -13.40 2.38
CA ALA A 63 -5.43 -13.60 2.30
C ALA A 63 -5.87 -14.92 2.96
N LYS A 64 -5.05 -15.97 2.85
CA LYS A 64 -5.32 -17.26 3.53
C LYS A 64 -5.22 -17.16 5.06
N ARG A 65 -4.34 -16.30 5.59
CA ARG A 65 -4.11 -16.13 7.03
C ARG A 65 -5.05 -15.12 7.66
N LEU A 66 -5.33 -14.03 6.95
CA LEU A 66 -6.21 -12.95 7.35
C LEU A 66 -7.42 -12.90 6.40
N PRO A 67 -8.34 -13.87 6.44
CA PRO A 67 -9.47 -13.95 5.50
C PRO A 67 -10.48 -12.80 5.65
N ARG A 68 -10.39 -12.03 6.73
CA ARG A 68 -11.20 -10.83 6.99
C ARG A 68 -10.48 -9.53 6.65
N ALA A 69 -9.25 -9.60 6.15
CA ALA A 69 -8.53 -8.42 5.74
C ALA A 69 -9.24 -7.74 4.57
N GLU A 70 -9.13 -6.42 4.54
CA GLU A 70 -9.65 -5.58 3.48
C GLU A 70 -8.48 -4.93 2.73
N MET A 71 -8.68 -4.64 1.45
CA MET A 71 -7.65 -4.10 0.56
C MET A 71 -7.96 -2.65 0.19
N LEU A 72 -6.98 -1.78 0.42
CA LEU A 72 -6.96 -0.41 -0.06
C LEU A 72 -6.00 -0.32 -1.25
N VAL A 73 -6.47 0.21 -2.37
CA VAL A 73 -5.65 0.31 -3.59
C VAL A 73 -5.11 1.72 -3.72
N VAL A 74 -3.78 1.87 -3.76
CA VAL A 74 -3.11 3.15 -4.01
C VAL A 74 -2.62 3.18 -5.46
N THR A 75 -2.93 4.26 -6.17
CA THR A 75 -2.46 4.49 -7.55
C THR A 75 -1.99 5.92 -7.74
N THR A 76 -1.52 6.28 -8.93
CA THR A 76 -1.23 7.67 -9.34
C THR A 76 -2.04 8.01 -10.59
N PRO A 77 -2.16 9.30 -10.98
CA PRO A 77 -2.91 9.67 -12.18
C PRO A 77 -2.40 9.02 -13.47
N ALA A 78 -1.12 8.61 -13.51
CA ALA A 78 -0.51 8.03 -14.69
C ALA A 78 -1.17 6.71 -15.12
N LEU A 79 -1.49 6.58 -16.41
CA LEU A 79 -2.14 5.39 -16.97
C LEU A 79 -1.36 4.09 -16.72
N ALA A 80 -0.04 4.15 -16.65
CA ALA A 80 0.79 2.98 -16.34
C ALA A 80 0.53 2.47 -14.90
N ALA A 81 0.41 3.37 -13.92
CA ALA A 81 0.12 3.02 -12.54
C ALA A 81 -1.29 2.44 -12.39
N GLN A 82 -2.27 3.00 -13.11
CA GLN A 82 -3.64 2.46 -13.15
C GLN A 82 -3.65 1.00 -13.63
N LYS A 83 -2.95 0.70 -14.75
CA LYS A 83 -2.88 -0.67 -15.29
C LYS A 83 -2.28 -1.67 -14.31
N VAL A 84 -1.30 -1.26 -13.52
CA VAL A 84 -0.74 -2.10 -12.44
C VAL A 84 -1.76 -2.29 -11.32
N ALA A 85 -2.41 -1.21 -10.89
CA ALA A 85 -3.39 -1.23 -9.81
C ALA A 85 -4.62 -2.09 -10.14
N ILE A 86 -5.12 -2.08 -11.39
CA ILE A 86 -6.19 -2.99 -11.85
C ILE A 86 -5.82 -4.46 -11.63
N ARG A 87 -4.57 -4.84 -11.94
CA ARG A 87 -4.10 -6.22 -11.77
C ARG A 87 -4.08 -6.62 -10.30
N VAL A 88 -3.62 -5.72 -9.41
CA VAL A 88 -3.62 -5.94 -7.96
C VAL A 88 -5.04 -6.09 -7.43
N ALA A 89 -5.96 -5.19 -7.82
CA ALA A 89 -7.37 -5.25 -7.44
C ALA A 89 -8.04 -6.58 -7.86
N ASN A 90 -7.84 -7.00 -9.11
CA ASN A 90 -8.40 -8.26 -9.62
C ASN A 90 -7.85 -9.47 -8.88
N MET A 91 -6.57 -9.44 -8.50
CA MET A 91 -5.95 -10.51 -7.74
C MET A 91 -6.47 -10.56 -6.29
N GLY A 92 -6.65 -9.41 -5.64
CA GLY A 92 -7.29 -9.33 -4.33
C GLY A 92 -8.69 -9.96 -4.35
N ARG A 93 -9.49 -9.63 -5.38
CA ARG A 93 -10.81 -10.23 -5.59
C ARG A 93 -10.79 -11.73 -5.79
N ALA A 94 -9.85 -12.24 -6.59
CA ALA A 94 -9.68 -13.67 -6.81
C ALA A 94 -9.35 -14.42 -5.49
N ASN A 95 -8.80 -13.71 -4.50
CA ASN A 95 -8.52 -14.22 -3.16
C ASN A 95 -9.59 -13.79 -2.13
N TYR A 96 -10.78 -13.37 -2.58
CA TYR A 96 -11.92 -12.97 -1.75
C TYR A 96 -11.67 -11.77 -0.82
N LEU A 97 -10.64 -10.97 -1.07
CA LEU A 97 -10.41 -9.72 -0.34
C LEU A 97 -11.41 -8.66 -0.81
N ARG A 98 -12.06 -8.00 0.14
CA ARG A 98 -12.92 -6.84 -0.14
C ARG A 98 -12.04 -5.63 -0.42
N ILE A 99 -12.26 -4.98 -1.56
CA ILE A 99 -11.62 -3.69 -1.86
C ILE A 99 -12.45 -2.59 -1.20
N VAL A 100 -11.87 -1.87 -0.24
CA VAL A 100 -12.56 -0.78 0.48
C VAL A 100 -12.57 0.53 -0.29
N GLY A 101 -11.61 0.72 -1.19
CA GLY A 101 -11.56 1.87 -2.06
C GLY A 101 -10.21 2.10 -2.73
N VAL A 102 -10.13 3.21 -3.44
CA VAL A 102 -8.95 3.67 -4.16
C VAL A 102 -8.48 5.00 -3.56
N ILE A 103 -7.17 5.18 -3.44
CA ILE A 103 -6.54 6.48 -3.19
C ILE A 103 -5.67 6.82 -4.39
N GLU A 104 -5.83 8.06 -4.89
CA GLU A 104 -4.94 8.63 -5.90
C GLU A 104 -3.84 9.43 -5.22
N ASN A 105 -2.63 8.88 -5.19
CA ASN A 105 -1.45 9.58 -4.71
C ASN A 105 -0.85 10.47 -5.81
N MET A 106 -0.13 11.53 -5.43
CA MET A 106 0.52 12.47 -6.34
C MET A 106 -0.45 13.10 -7.36
N SER A 107 -1.66 13.43 -6.92
CA SER A 107 -2.75 13.92 -7.79
C SER A 107 -2.48 15.28 -8.45
N ALA A 108 -1.69 16.13 -7.80
CA ALA A 108 -1.17 17.38 -8.34
C ALA A 108 -0.07 17.91 -7.43
N TYR A 109 0.74 18.84 -7.94
CA TYR A 109 1.51 19.76 -7.13
C TYR A 109 0.71 21.05 -6.94
N VAL A 110 0.70 21.59 -5.72
CA VAL A 110 0.08 22.89 -5.42
C VAL A 110 1.20 23.87 -5.08
N SER A 111 1.37 24.90 -5.89
CA SER A 111 2.37 25.95 -5.65
C SER A 111 1.94 26.88 -4.52
N GLU A 112 2.87 27.70 -4.03
CA GLU A 112 2.66 28.62 -2.90
C GLU A 112 1.53 29.64 -3.14
N ASP A 113 1.27 30.00 -4.40
CA ASP A 113 0.17 30.88 -4.81
C ASP A 113 -1.18 30.14 -4.93
N GLY A 114 -1.22 28.85 -4.60
CA GLY A 114 -2.40 28.00 -4.67
C GLY A 114 -2.71 27.45 -6.06
N GLN A 115 -1.87 27.71 -7.06
CA GLN A 115 -2.05 27.14 -8.39
C GLN A 115 -1.81 25.63 -8.38
N ARG A 116 -2.68 24.89 -9.07
CA ARG A 116 -2.66 23.42 -9.11
C ARG A 116 -2.08 22.94 -10.44
N HIS A 117 -1.09 22.05 -10.34
CA HIS A 117 -0.34 21.50 -11.48
C HIS A 117 -0.45 19.97 -11.53
N GLU A 118 -1.07 19.46 -12.58
CA GLU A 118 -1.29 18.01 -12.79
C GLU A 118 -0.09 17.37 -13.48
N LEU A 119 1.04 17.26 -12.76
CA LEU A 119 2.32 16.81 -13.31
C LEU A 119 2.27 15.42 -13.97
N PHE A 120 1.37 14.55 -13.50
CA PHE A 120 1.23 13.17 -13.97
C PHE A 120 -0.11 12.91 -14.68
N GLY A 121 -0.82 13.97 -15.05
CA GLY A 121 -2.21 13.92 -15.50
C GLY A 121 -3.22 13.93 -14.34
N ALA A 122 -4.48 13.67 -14.65
CA ALA A 122 -5.59 13.76 -13.70
C ALA A 122 -6.61 12.62 -13.88
N GLY A 123 -7.35 12.33 -12.81
CA GLY A 123 -8.53 11.46 -12.86
C GLY A 123 -8.22 9.97 -12.97
N GLY A 124 -6.96 9.56 -12.82
CA GLY A 124 -6.56 8.17 -12.96
C GLY A 124 -7.08 7.27 -11.85
N GLY A 125 -7.10 7.77 -10.61
CA GLY A 125 -7.72 7.08 -9.48
C GLY A 125 -9.23 6.98 -9.63
N SER A 126 -9.89 8.01 -10.16
CA SER A 126 -11.34 7.97 -10.41
C SER A 126 -11.68 6.95 -11.50
N ALA A 127 -10.91 6.88 -12.58
CA ALA A 127 -11.08 5.89 -13.64
C ALA A 127 -10.89 4.47 -13.08
N LEU A 128 -9.81 4.24 -12.33
CA LEU A 128 -9.56 2.97 -11.66
C LEU A 128 -10.69 2.58 -10.72
N ALA A 129 -11.16 3.50 -9.88
CA ALA A 129 -12.24 3.29 -8.93
C ALA A 129 -13.53 2.84 -9.63
N ALA A 130 -13.87 3.49 -10.75
CA ALA A 130 -15.01 3.11 -11.58
C ALA A 130 -14.82 1.72 -12.21
N ASP A 131 -13.66 1.45 -12.82
CA ASP A 131 -13.34 0.18 -13.46
C ASP A 131 -13.43 -1.00 -12.48
N ILE A 132 -12.95 -0.80 -11.26
CA ILE A 132 -13.03 -1.82 -10.22
C ILE A 132 -14.30 -1.71 -9.40
N GLY A 133 -15.25 -0.81 -9.64
CA GLY A 133 -16.48 -0.71 -8.84
C GLY A 133 -16.25 -0.52 -7.33
N ALA A 134 -15.30 0.34 -6.96
CA ALA A 134 -14.99 0.73 -5.58
C ALA A 134 -15.00 2.26 -5.45
N PRO A 135 -15.20 2.84 -4.25
CA PRO A 135 -15.17 4.30 -4.09
C PRO A 135 -13.74 4.85 -4.22
N LEU A 136 -13.61 6.02 -4.82
CA LEU A 136 -12.42 6.87 -4.65
C LEU A 136 -12.52 7.52 -3.26
N LEU A 137 -11.62 7.16 -2.35
CA LEU A 137 -11.62 7.66 -0.97
C LEU A 137 -10.94 9.02 -0.85
N GLY A 138 -10.03 9.33 -1.78
CA GLY A 138 -9.36 10.62 -1.81
C GLY A 138 -8.27 10.72 -2.86
N SER A 139 -7.87 11.96 -3.12
CA SER A 139 -6.73 12.32 -3.96
C SER A 139 -5.75 13.15 -3.14
N ILE A 140 -4.52 12.66 -3.01
CA ILE A 140 -3.47 13.28 -2.19
C ILE A 140 -2.54 14.07 -3.13
N PRO A 141 -2.34 15.38 -2.93
CA PRO A 141 -1.37 16.15 -3.72
C PRO A 141 0.07 15.81 -3.31
N LEU A 142 1.03 16.14 -4.16
CA LEU A 142 2.44 16.17 -3.81
C LEU A 142 2.69 17.24 -2.75
N ASP A 143 3.41 16.87 -1.70
CA ASP A 143 3.84 17.76 -0.64
C ASP A 143 5.34 17.54 -0.38
N ALA A 144 6.11 18.62 -0.48
CA ALA A 144 7.55 18.61 -0.26
C ALA A 144 7.90 18.25 1.18
N ALA A 145 7.07 18.61 2.16
CA ALA A 145 7.27 18.26 3.56
C ALA A 145 7.18 16.74 3.76
N VAL A 146 6.26 16.07 3.07
CA VAL A 146 6.12 14.60 3.12
C VAL A 146 7.34 13.92 2.51
N ALA A 147 7.85 14.43 1.38
CA ALA A 147 9.08 13.90 0.77
C ALA A 147 10.28 14.06 1.71
N SER A 148 10.49 15.25 2.27
CA SER A 148 11.59 15.52 3.20
C SER A 148 11.48 14.72 4.49
N ALA A 149 10.27 14.54 5.03
CA ALA A 149 10.04 13.71 6.21
C ALA A 149 10.32 12.23 5.92
N GLY A 150 9.95 11.74 4.73
CA GLY A 150 10.24 10.37 4.31
C GLY A 150 11.74 10.04 4.31
N ASP A 151 12.58 11.01 3.96
CA ASP A 151 14.04 10.83 3.96
C ASP A 151 14.68 10.93 5.35
N THR A 152 14.02 11.63 6.28
CA THR A 152 14.59 11.94 7.61
C THR A 152 14.04 11.07 8.74
N GLY A 153 12.94 10.36 8.50
CA GLY A 153 12.28 9.49 9.48
C GLY A 153 11.55 10.26 10.57
#